data_AF-A0AAN6H1E0-F1
#
_entry.id   AF-A0AAN6H1E0-F1
#
_cell.length_a   1.000
_cell.length_b   1.000
_cell.length_c   1.000
_cell.angle_alpha   90.00
_cell.angle_beta   90.00
_cell.angle_gamma   90.00
#
_symmetry.space_group_name_H-M   'P 1'
#
loop_
_entity.id
_entity.type
_entity.pdbx_description
1 polymer ?
#
loop_
_entity_poly.entity_id
_entity_poly.type
_entity_poly.pdbx_seq_one_letter_code
_entity_poly.pdbx_strand_id
1 'polypeptide(L)'
;MGASSWSTILLTALTVVNAQSAYSSAYGVYGNSSTSGHITASPTAATATVSQYFHGDAEGYVLTSCSFSQINGTATTYSVQFTVPASADVGPNVLPNIQDPHAKQAQTLCPGYTASDVTRTENGLTATLNLAGSACNVYGTDIETLALEVDVQSAHRLRISIQPAYLDSSNISQYILPDDLVHLPEQGVVQSDTQDVDLQFTWSNEPSFSFTVLRKSTGDVLFDTRGSVLVYENQFIEFVSQLPQDYNLYG
;
A
#
# COMPACT_ATOMS: atom_id res chain seq x y z
N MET A 1 14.30 37.46 14.74
CA MET A 1 14.70 36.06 14.42
C MET A 1 13.48 35.20 14.71
N GLY A 2 12.60 35.04 13.72
CA GLY A 2 11.32 34.35 13.87
C GLY A 2 11.50 32.87 13.56
N ALA A 3 11.04 32.01 14.46
CA ALA A 3 11.05 30.57 14.28
C ALA A 3 10.13 30.20 13.11
N SER A 4 10.68 29.54 12.09
CA SER A 4 9.93 28.91 11.01
C SER A 4 9.12 27.76 11.59
N SER A 5 7.80 27.93 11.64
CA SER A 5 6.85 26.86 11.96
C SER A 5 6.84 25.88 10.80
N TRP A 6 7.44 24.71 11.00
CA TRP A 6 7.40 23.62 10.03
C TRP A 6 6.03 22.95 10.12
N SER A 7 5.15 23.21 9.16
CA SER A 7 3.91 22.43 9.03
C SER A 7 4.23 21.12 8.30
N THR A 8 4.28 20.03 9.06
CA THR A 8 4.33 18.67 8.52
C THR A 8 3.03 18.40 7.77
N ILE A 9 3.12 18.23 6.44
CA ILE A 9 2.01 17.73 5.64
C ILE A 9 2.06 16.21 5.73
N LEU A 10 1.12 15.60 6.48
CA LEU A 10 0.80 14.19 6.29
C LEU A 10 -0.04 14.10 5.02
N LEU A 11 0.61 13.81 3.88
CA LEU A 11 -0.09 13.25 2.74
C LEU A 11 -0.30 11.77 3.07
N THR A 12 -1.52 11.40 3.47
CA THR A 12 -1.92 10.00 3.35
C THR A 12 -2.15 9.77 1.86
N ALA A 13 -1.06 9.48 1.14
CA ALA A 13 -1.12 9.00 -0.21
C ALA A 13 -1.99 7.74 -0.24
N LEU A 14 -2.75 7.61 -1.32
CA LEU A 14 -3.50 6.41 -1.69
C LEU A 14 -2.74 5.14 -1.29
N THR A 15 -3.22 4.45 -0.26
CA THR A 15 -2.63 3.19 0.20
C THR A 15 -3.04 2.09 -0.78
N VAL A 16 -2.31 1.96 -1.89
CA VAL A 16 -2.30 0.71 -2.65
C VAL A 16 -1.22 -0.16 -2.06
N VAL A 17 -1.60 -1.03 -1.11
CA VAL A 17 -0.72 -2.12 -0.71
C VAL A 17 -0.69 -3.10 -1.88
N ASN A 18 0.33 -2.99 -2.73
CA ASN A 18 0.72 -4.15 -3.53
C ASN A 18 1.40 -5.12 -2.55
N ALA A 19 0.71 -6.20 -2.21
CA ALA A 19 1.24 -7.25 -1.37
C ALA A 19 2.30 -8.03 -2.15
N GLN A 20 3.52 -7.50 -2.23
CA GLN A 20 4.72 -8.29 -2.44
C GLN A 20 5.67 -8.00 -1.29
N SER A 21 5.60 -8.86 -0.29
CA SER A 21 6.53 -8.94 0.82
C SER A 21 7.96 -9.11 0.30
N ALA A 22 8.80 -8.09 0.45
CA ALA A 22 10.25 -8.21 0.41
C ALA A 22 10.81 -7.51 1.66
N TYR A 23 11.07 -8.29 2.71
CA TYR A 23 11.78 -7.81 3.90
C TYR A 23 13.26 -8.14 3.72
N SER A 24 14.09 -7.14 3.44
CA SER A 24 15.55 -7.29 3.54
C SER A 24 15.98 -6.92 4.95
N SER A 25 16.72 -7.80 5.63
CA SER A 25 17.59 -7.39 6.72
C SER A 25 19.01 -7.86 6.42
N ALA A 26 19.90 -6.89 6.23
CA ALA A 26 21.33 -7.08 6.16
C ALA A 26 21.88 -7.23 7.60
N TYR A 27 22.75 -8.22 7.82
CA TYR A 27 24.14 -8.07 8.29
C TYR A 27 24.72 -9.41 8.76
N GLY A 28 26.00 -9.62 8.46
CA GLY A 28 26.90 -10.40 9.32
C GLY A 28 27.39 -11.74 8.76
N VAL A 29 28.45 -11.68 7.94
CA VAL A 29 29.30 -12.81 7.60
C VAL A 29 29.84 -13.48 8.87
N TYR A 30 29.53 -14.76 9.08
CA TYR A 30 30.45 -15.72 9.70
C TYR A 30 30.28 -17.05 8.99
N GLY A 31 31.28 -17.41 8.18
CA GLY A 31 31.38 -18.75 7.62
C GLY A 31 31.49 -19.77 8.75
N ASN A 32 30.89 -20.94 8.55
CA ASN A 32 31.36 -22.10 9.27
C ASN A 32 31.49 -23.30 8.34
N SER A 33 32.76 -23.57 8.06
CA SER A 33 33.37 -24.86 7.82
C SER A 33 32.59 -26.04 8.36
N SER A 34 32.46 -27.05 7.50
CA SER A 34 32.30 -28.44 7.88
C SER A 34 33.47 -28.87 8.77
N THR A 35 33.26 -28.93 10.09
CA THR A 35 34.16 -29.65 11.00
C THR A 35 33.41 -30.76 11.69
N SER A 36 33.81 -31.98 11.32
CA SER A 36 33.57 -33.23 12.02
C SER A 36 33.99 -33.08 13.49
N GLY A 37 33.02 -33.15 14.39
CA GLY A 37 33.23 -33.17 15.84
C GLY A 37 33.09 -34.60 16.36
N HIS A 38 34.22 -35.25 16.59
CA HIS A 38 34.33 -36.53 17.28
C HIS A 38 33.87 -36.36 18.74
N ILE A 39 32.80 -37.03 19.14
CA ILE A 39 32.40 -37.13 20.56
C ILE A 39 32.61 -38.57 21.02
N THR A 40 33.62 -38.78 21.85
CA THR A 40 33.77 -39.99 22.66
C THR A 40 32.75 -39.97 23.80
N ALA A 41 31.88 -40.97 23.87
CA ALA A 41 31.07 -41.24 25.07
C ALA A 41 30.94 -42.75 25.29
N SER A 42 31.17 -43.18 26.53
CA SER A 42 30.83 -44.50 27.06
C SER A 42 30.73 -44.37 28.59
N PRO A 43 29.90 -45.16 29.31
CA PRO A 43 28.57 -45.65 28.97
C PRO A 43 27.60 -45.41 30.14
N THR A 44 26.55 -44.61 29.95
CA THR A 44 25.30 -44.77 30.69
C THR A 44 24.17 -44.28 29.79
N ALA A 45 23.24 -45.18 29.52
CA ALA A 45 22.30 -45.12 28.40
C ALA A 45 21.42 -43.86 28.41
N ALA A 46 21.66 -42.99 27.44
CA ALA A 46 20.64 -42.07 26.94
C ALA A 46 20.42 -42.41 25.46
N THR A 47 19.57 -43.40 25.21
CA THR A 47 19.14 -43.74 23.85
C THR A 47 18.23 -42.62 23.36
N ALA A 48 18.71 -41.78 22.45
CA ALA A 48 17.88 -40.80 21.78
C ALA A 48 17.15 -41.49 20.61
N THR A 49 15.87 -41.78 20.79
CA THR A 49 15.01 -42.30 19.72
C THR A 49 14.29 -41.13 19.05
N VAL A 50 14.67 -40.80 17.82
CA VAL A 50 13.96 -39.81 17.00
C VAL A 50 12.86 -40.55 16.23
N SER A 51 11.61 -40.38 16.66
CA SER A 51 10.43 -40.87 15.91
C SER A 51 9.88 -39.75 15.05
N GLN A 52 10.06 -39.85 13.73
CA GLN A 52 9.43 -38.94 12.77
C GLN A 52 8.06 -39.54 12.40
N TYR A 53 6.97 -38.85 12.77
CA TYR A 53 5.63 -39.23 12.34
C TYR A 53 5.22 -38.38 11.14
N PHE A 54 5.09 -39.02 9.98
CA PHE A 54 4.52 -38.41 8.78
C PHE A 54 3.02 -38.73 8.76
N HIS A 55 2.17 -37.71 8.92
CA HIS A 55 0.77 -37.79 8.48
C HIS A 55 0.69 -37.16 7.09
N GLY A 56 0.20 -37.94 6.13
CA GLY A 56 -0.03 -37.49 4.76
C GLY A 56 -1.52 -37.48 4.47
N ASP A 57 -2.06 -36.30 4.29
CA ASP A 57 -3.38 -36.03 3.75
C ASP A 57 -3.22 -35.20 2.47
N ALA A 58 -4.10 -35.46 1.50
CA ALA A 58 -3.90 -35.16 0.08
C ALA A 58 -4.00 -33.67 -0.31
N GLU A 59 -3.90 -32.73 0.62
CA GLU A 59 -3.84 -31.29 0.33
C GLU A 59 -2.81 -30.59 1.24
N GLY A 60 -1.57 -30.48 0.75
CA GLY A 60 -0.54 -29.61 1.33
C GLY A 60 0.23 -30.19 2.51
N TYR A 61 1.57 -30.18 2.42
CA TYR A 61 2.45 -30.58 3.51
C TYR A 61 2.46 -29.52 4.61
N VAL A 62 1.79 -29.77 5.74
CA VAL A 62 2.00 -28.98 6.97
C VAL A 62 3.15 -29.60 7.75
N LEU A 63 4.33 -28.96 7.68
CA LEU A 63 5.49 -29.35 8.50
C LEU A 63 5.29 -28.89 9.94
N THR A 64 4.67 -29.74 10.77
CA THR A 64 4.69 -29.57 12.23
C THR A 64 5.71 -30.54 12.82
N SER A 65 6.97 -30.12 12.95
CA SER A 65 7.98 -30.93 13.65
C SER A 65 8.05 -30.54 15.13
N CYS A 66 7.35 -31.29 15.97
CA CYS A 66 7.54 -31.23 17.42
C CYS A 66 8.66 -32.19 17.81
N SER A 67 9.80 -31.64 18.23
CA SER A 67 10.91 -32.42 18.75
C SER A 67 10.78 -32.50 20.28
N PHE A 68 10.82 -33.70 20.85
CA PHE A 68 10.89 -33.90 22.29
C PHE A 68 12.26 -34.43 22.68
N SER A 69 12.86 -33.87 23.73
CA SER A 69 14.05 -34.40 24.38
C SER A 69 13.77 -34.54 25.87
N GLN A 70 14.16 -35.67 26.46
CA GLN A 70 13.99 -35.93 27.88
C GLN A 70 15.32 -35.64 28.59
N ILE A 71 15.28 -34.69 29.53
CA ILE A 71 16.39 -34.44 30.47
C ILE A 71 15.81 -34.62 31.87
N ASN A 72 16.30 -35.61 32.62
CA ASN A 72 15.89 -35.87 34.00
C ASN A 72 14.36 -36.07 34.21
N GLY A 73 13.68 -36.72 33.26
CA GLY A 73 12.25 -37.04 33.36
C GLY A 73 11.28 -35.87 33.13
N THR A 74 11.78 -34.67 32.82
CA THR A 74 10.94 -33.51 32.48
C THR A 74 10.95 -33.31 30.97
N ALA A 75 9.78 -33.34 30.32
CA ALA A 75 9.64 -33.10 28.89
C ALA A 75 9.71 -31.59 28.59
N THR A 76 10.72 -31.16 27.83
CA THR A 76 10.76 -29.81 27.27
C THR A 76 10.33 -29.86 25.82
N THR A 77 9.23 -29.18 25.50
CA THR A 77 8.72 -29.02 24.14
C THR A 77 9.40 -27.81 23.50
N TYR A 78 10.09 -28.03 22.39
CA TYR A 78 10.55 -26.93 21.53
C TYR A 78 9.74 -26.98 20.24
N SER A 79 8.98 -25.92 19.96
CA SER A 79 8.40 -25.71 18.64
C SER A 79 9.45 -25.05 17.76
N VAL A 80 9.76 -25.66 16.61
CA VAL A 80 10.46 -24.92 15.57
C VAL A 80 9.54 -23.79 15.13
N GLN A 81 10.03 -22.54 15.23
CA GLN A 81 9.30 -21.42 14.68
C GLN A 81 9.27 -21.60 13.16
N PHE A 82 8.08 -21.48 12.56
CA PHE A 82 7.97 -21.50 11.11
C PHE A 82 8.82 -20.37 10.54
N THR A 83 9.81 -20.72 9.73
CA THR A 83 10.59 -19.77 8.93
C THR A 83 10.21 -19.97 7.48
N VAL A 84 9.90 -18.87 6.79
CA VAL A 84 9.70 -18.88 5.34
C VAL A 84 10.96 -19.45 4.68
N PRO A 85 10.87 -20.42 3.75
CA PRO A 85 12.05 -20.97 3.10
C PRO A 85 12.77 -19.88 2.30
N ALA A 86 14.11 -19.91 2.27
CA ALA A 86 14.93 -18.94 1.54
C ALA A 86 14.60 -18.89 0.03
N SER A 87 14.01 -19.95 -0.53
CA SER A 87 13.50 -19.95 -1.91
C SER A 87 12.33 -18.99 -2.13
N ALA A 88 11.63 -18.55 -1.08
CA ALA A 88 10.57 -17.55 -1.18
C ALA A 88 11.11 -16.14 -1.48
N ASP A 89 12.39 -15.87 -1.18
CA ASP A 89 13.06 -14.62 -1.58
C ASP A 89 13.48 -14.64 -3.05
N VAL A 90 13.41 -15.79 -3.72
CA VAL A 90 13.74 -15.92 -5.14
C VAL A 90 12.51 -15.53 -5.97
N GLY A 91 12.39 -14.24 -6.24
CA GLY A 91 11.41 -13.70 -7.18
C GLY A 91 11.66 -14.17 -8.62
N PRO A 92 10.63 -14.18 -9.49
CA PRO A 92 10.81 -14.42 -10.92
C PRO A 92 11.70 -13.34 -11.54
N ASN A 93 12.52 -13.71 -12.52
CA ASN A 93 13.30 -12.73 -13.29
C ASN A 93 12.34 -11.94 -14.22
N VAL A 94 11.99 -10.72 -13.81
CA VAL A 94 11.04 -9.86 -14.53
C VAL A 94 11.77 -8.66 -15.13
N LEU A 95 11.41 -8.29 -16.37
CA LEU A 95 11.87 -7.05 -16.98
C LEU A 95 11.02 -5.89 -16.41
N PRO A 96 11.62 -4.87 -15.78
CA PRO A 96 10.86 -3.71 -15.30
C PRO A 96 10.13 -3.02 -16.44
N ASN A 97 8.89 -2.58 -16.20
CA ASN A 97 8.05 -1.91 -17.21
C ASN A 97 8.74 -0.70 -17.86
N ILE A 98 9.54 0.05 -17.10
CA ILE A 98 10.30 1.21 -17.61
C ILE A 98 11.44 0.82 -18.58
N GLN A 99 11.88 -0.43 -18.57
CA GLN A 99 12.92 -0.98 -19.43
C GLN A 99 12.36 -1.77 -20.62
N ASP A 100 11.04 -2.00 -20.65
CA ASP A 100 10.37 -2.70 -21.75
C ASP A 100 9.90 -1.68 -22.81
N PRO A 101 10.48 -1.67 -24.03
CA PRO A 101 10.05 -0.77 -25.10
C PRO A 101 8.63 -1.07 -25.63
N HIS A 102 8.07 -2.23 -25.28
CA HIS A 102 6.71 -2.65 -25.65
C HIS A 102 5.69 -2.44 -24.52
N ALA A 103 6.12 -1.91 -23.37
CA ALA A 103 5.23 -1.54 -22.28
C ALA A 103 4.16 -0.55 -22.77
N LYS A 104 2.90 -0.85 -22.45
CA LYS A 104 1.78 0.04 -22.74
C LYS A 104 1.81 1.24 -21.79
N GLN A 105 1.69 2.45 -22.32
CA GLN A 105 1.66 3.66 -21.48
C GLN A 105 0.21 4.02 -21.14
N ALA A 106 -0.21 3.69 -19.91
CA ALA A 106 -1.59 3.91 -19.46
C ALA A 106 -2.02 5.40 -19.59
N GLN A 107 -1.14 6.34 -19.25
CA GLN A 107 -1.36 7.78 -19.45
C GLN A 107 -1.72 8.22 -20.89
N THR A 108 -1.33 7.44 -21.90
CA THR A 108 -1.65 7.75 -23.31
C THR A 108 -2.85 6.96 -23.84
N LEU A 109 -3.12 5.79 -23.26
CA LEU A 109 -4.12 4.85 -23.76
C LEU A 109 -5.46 4.95 -23.03
N CYS A 110 -5.44 5.36 -21.76
CA CYS A 110 -6.63 5.38 -20.94
C CYS A 110 -7.39 6.72 -21.06
N PRO A 111 -8.73 6.67 -21.06
CA PRO A 111 -9.54 7.87 -21.31
C PRO A 111 -9.57 8.83 -20.11
N GLY A 112 -9.16 8.39 -18.93
CA GLY A 112 -9.37 9.12 -17.69
C GLY A 112 -10.84 9.08 -17.25
N TYR A 113 -11.22 10.03 -16.41
CA TYR A 113 -12.57 10.11 -15.83
C TYR A 113 -13.19 11.48 -16.09
N THR A 114 -14.49 11.62 -15.89
CA THR A 114 -15.22 12.89 -15.82
C THR A 114 -16.02 12.94 -14.53
N ALA A 115 -15.99 14.06 -13.83
CA ALA A 115 -16.79 14.28 -12.64
C ALA A 115 -18.22 14.71 -12.99
N SER A 116 -19.20 14.10 -12.34
CA SER A 116 -20.62 14.45 -12.35
C SER A 116 -21.17 14.50 -10.93
N ASP A 117 -22.43 14.94 -10.79
CA ASP A 117 -23.19 14.91 -9.52
C ASP A 117 -22.48 15.61 -8.35
N VAL A 118 -21.75 16.68 -8.68
CA VAL A 118 -20.91 17.40 -7.73
C VAL A 118 -21.78 18.11 -6.70
N THR A 119 -21.67 17.68 -5.45
CA THR A 119 -22.44 18.20 -4.32
C THR A 119 -21.48 18.81 -3.31
N ARG A 120 -21.68 20.09 -2.97
CA ARG A 120 -20.91 20.74 -1.92
C ARG A 120 -21.39 20.27 -0.55
N THR A 121 -20.46 19.93 0.32
CA THR A 121 -20.72 19.67 1.73
C THR A 121 -20.30 20.90 2.55
N GLU A 122 -20.51 20.86 3.87
CA GLU A 122 -20.05 21.93 4.77
C GLU A 122 -18.54 22.16 4.66
N ASN A 123 -17.78 21.08 4.48
CA ASN A 123 -16.32 21.08 4.59
C ASN A 123 -15.61 20.60 3.31
N GLY A 124 -16.30 20.55 2.17
CA GLY A 124 -15.72 20.10 0.91
C GLY A 124 -16.74 19.77 -0.16
N LEU A 125 -16.57 18.62 -0.81
CA LEU A 125 -17.50 18.15 -1.84
C LEU A 125 -17.48 16.63 -2.00
N THR A 126 -18.54 16.11 -2.58
CA THR A 126 -18.61 14.76 -3.14
C THR A 126 -18.90 14.83 -4.63
N ALA A 127 -18.44 13.85 -5.39
CA ALA A 127 -18.76 13.72 -6.81
C ALA A 127 -18.72 12.26 -7.24
N THR A 128 -19.36 11.97 -8.36
CA THR A 128 -19.21 10.70 -9.08
C THR A 128 -18.18 10.89 -10.18
N LEU A 129 -17.17 10.03 -10.28
CA LEU A 129 -16.25 10.02 -11.41
C LEU A 129 -16.62 8.85 -12.33
N ASN A 130 -17.00 9.15 -13.57
CA ASN A 130 -17.34 8.16 -14.58
C ASN A 130 -16.22 8.08 -15.61
N LEU A 131 -15.89 6.85 -16.04
CA LEU A 131 -14.89 6.63 -17.08
C LEU A 131 -15.22 7.45 -18.32
N ALA A 132 -14.27 8.26 -18.80
CA ALA A 132 -14.51 9.29 -19.81
C ALA A 132 -14.53 8.75 -21.26
N GLY A 133 -14.55 7.44 -21.44
CA GLY A 133 -14.47 6.79 -22.73
C GLY A 133 -14.49 5.27 -22.61
N SER A 134 -14.07 4.58 -23.66
CA SER A 134 -13.95 3.13 -23.65
C SER A 134 -12.83 2.69 -22.70
N ALA A 135 -13.11 1.64 -21.90
CA ALA A 135 -12.12 0.99 -21.05
C ALA A 135 -10.85 0.61 -21.83
N CYS A 136 -9.71 1.04 -21.31
CA CYS A 136 -8.40 0.76 -21.90
C CYS A 136 -7.87 -0.62 -21.46
N ASN A 137 -8.24 -1.05 -20.24
CA ASN A 137 -7.87 -2.32 -19.62
C ASN A 137 -6.40 -2.67 -19.86
N VAL A 138 -5.51 -1.74 -19.51
CA VAL A 138 -4.09 -1.83 -19.87
C VAL A 138 -3.38 -2.84 -18.99
N TYR A 139 -3.58 -2.74 -17.67
CA TYR A 139 -2.93 -3.56 -16.66
C TYR A 139 -3.93 -4.32 -15.75
N GLY A 140 -5.22 -4.21 -16.05
CA GLY A 140 -6.32 -4.76 -15.28
C GLY A 140 -7.65 -4.40 -15.93
N THR A 141 -8.72 -4.50 -15.15
CA THR A 141 -10.06 -4.07 -15.57
C THR A 141 -10.34 -2.68 -15.04
N ASP A 142 -10.66 -1.72 -15.90
CA ASP A 142 -11.08 -0.37 -15.51
C ASP A 142 -12.31 -0.40 -14.60
N ILE A 143 -12.34 0.47 -13.59
CA ILE A 143 -13.50 0.64 -12.72
C ILE A 143 -14.39 1.74 -13.30
N GLU A 144 -15.57 1.37 -13.80
CA GLU A 144 -16.43 2.31 -14.56
C GLU A 144 -16.86 3.55 -13.75
N THR A 145 -17.14 3.37 -12.46
CA THR A 145 -17.67 4.43 -11.59
C THR A 145 -16.92 4.47 -10.27
N LEU A 146 -16.37 5.64 -9.95
CA LEU A 146 -15.71 5.93 -8.68
C LEU A 146 -16.50 6.98 -7.89
N ALA A 147 -16.43 6.89 -6.57
CA ALA A 147 -16.86 7.93 -5.65
C ALA A 147 -15.65 8.80 -5.28
N LEU A 148 -15.80 10.12 -5.46
CA LEU A 148 -14.86 11.12 -4.99
C LEU A 148 -15.43 11.80 -3.74
N GLU A 149 -14.63 11.84 -2.69
CA GLU A 149 -14.89 12.64 -1.49
C GLU A 149 -13.69 13.57 -1.24
N VAL A 150 -13.97 14.85 -1.08
CA VAL A 150 -13.01 15.87 -0.68
C VAL A 150 -13.48 16.45 0.65
N ASP A 151 -12.64 16.34 1.68
CA ASP A 151 -12.97 16.73 3.04
C ASP A 151 -11.85 17.58 3.66
N VAL A 152 -12.16 18.82 4.00
CA VAL A 152 -11.26 19.72 4.72
C VAL A 152 -11.42 19.44 6.21
N GLN A 153 -10.50 18.65 6.74
CA GLN A 153 -10.53 18.18 8.11
C GLN A 153 -9.92 19.18 9.11
N SER A 154 -9.07 20.09 8.65
CA SER A 154 -8.54 21.20 9.45
C SER A 154 -7.97 22.29 8.53
N ALA A 155 -7.52 23.41 9.10
CA ALA A 155 -6.83 24.46 8.36
C ALA A 155 -5.60 23.98 7.56
N HIS A 156 -5.02 22.84 7.95
CA HIS A 156 -3.80 22.29 7.37
C HIS A 156 -3.94 20.85 6.85
N ARG A 157 -5.16 20.31 6.80
CA ARG A 157 -5.40 18.94 6.33
C ARG A 157 -6.63 18.88 5.43
N LEU A 158 -6.40 18.49 4.19
CA LEU A 158 -7.42 18.19 3.21
C LEU A 158 -7.25 16.72 2.82
N ARG A 159 -8.33 15.95 2.91
CA ARG A 159 -8.41 14.55 2.51
C ARG A 159 -9.11 14.45 1.17
N ILE A 160 -8.53 13.69 0.25
CA ILE A 160 -9.16 13.29 -1.01
C ILE A 160 -9.25 11.76 -0.98
N SER A 161 -10.46 11.24 -1.10
CA SER A 161 -10.73 9.81 -1.23
C SER A 161 -11.31 9.52 -2.60
N ILE A 162 -10.71 8.56 -3.31
CA ILE A 162 -11.22 8.06 -4.59
C ILE A 162 -11.26 6.54 -4.50
N GLN A 163 -12.45 5.98 -4.58
CA GLN A 163 -12.71 4.55 -4.42
C GLN A 163 -13.81 4.10 -5.39
N PRO A 164 -13.90 2.81 -5.75
CA PRO A 164 -15.04 2.30 -6.50
C PRO A 164 -16.36 2.65 -5.82
N ALA A 165 -17.33 3.14 -6.59
CA ALA A 165 -18.63 3.54 -6.06
C ALA A 165 -19.49 2.33 -5.65
N TYR A 166 -19.26 1.18 -6.29
CA TYR A 166 -20.04 -0.05 -6.10
C TYR A 166 -19.11 -1.17 -5.67
N LEU A 167 -19.03 -1.39 -4.35
CA LEU A 167 -18.30 -2.50 -3.76
C LEU A 167 -19.26 -3.42 -3.01
N ASP A 168 -19.13 -4.70 -3.28
CA ASP A 168 -19.76 -5.80 -2.56
C ASP A 168 -18.75 -6.92 -2.33
N SER A 169 -19.17 -7.97 -1.62
CA SER A 169 -18.31 -9.11 -1.31
C SER A 169 -17.87 -9.91 -2.53
N SER A 170 -18.49 -9.70 -3.69
CA SER A 170 -18.19 -10.42 -4.93
C SER A 170 -17.23 -9.68 -5.87
N ASN A 171 -17.08 -8.36 -5.71
CA ASN A 171 -16.24 -7.53 -6.60
C ASN A 171 -15.13 -6.72 -5.88
N ILE A 172 -14.99 -6.87 -4.55
CA ILE A 172 -13.87 -6.28 -3.82
C ILE A 172 -12.55 -6.94 -4.23
N SER A 173 -11.78 -6.23 -5.05
CA SER A 173 -10.43 -6.62 -5.47
C SER A 173 -9.35 -5.86 -4.72
N GLN A 174 -9.73 -4.77 -4.05
CA GLN A 174 -8.83 -3.84 -3.38
C GLN A 174 -8.86 -4.06 -1.87
N TYR A 175 -7.69 -4.01 -1.25
CA TYR A 175 -7.61 -3.97 0.20
C TYR A 175 -7.97 -2.56 0.68
N ILE A 176 -9.05 -2.45 1.45
CA ILE A 176 -9.42 -1.22 2.15
C ILE A 176 -8.89 -1.34 3.57
N LEU A 177 -8.03 -0.39 3.97
CA LEU A 177 -7.45 -0.34 5.30
C LEU A 177 -8.56 -0.17 6.35
N PRO A 178 -8.75 -1.13 7.28
CA PRO A 178 -9.75 -1.02 8.33
C PRO A 178 -9.46 0.11 9.33
N ASP A 179 -10.51 0.80 9.77
CA ASP A 179 -10.44 1.95 10.68
C ASP A 179 -9.91 1.59 12.09
N ASP A 180 -9.96 0.31 12.49
CA ASP A 180 -9.41 -0.17 13.76
C ASP A 180 -7.88 -0.28 13.74
N LEU A 181 -7.28 -0.40 12.54
CA LEU A 181 -5.82 -0.36 12.37
C LEU A 181 -5.30 1.08 12.29
N VAL A 182 -6.04 1.96 11.60
CA VAL A 182 -5.68 3.38 11.47
C VAL A 182 -6.94 4.23 11.61
N HIS A 183 -7.06 4.93 12.74
CA HIS A 183 -8.18 5.83 12.98
C HIS A 183 -8.17 7.00 12.00
N LEU A 184 -9.22 7.09 11.19
CA LEU A 184 -9.49 8.26 10.39
C LEU A 184 -10.11 9.36 11.26
N PRO A 185 -9.75 10.63 11.03
CA PRO A 185 -10.43 11.76 11.66
C PRO A 185 -11.91 11.77 11.29
N GLU A 186 -12.78 12.03 12.28
CA GLU A 186 -14.22 12.18 12.03
C GLU A 186 -14.49 13.34 11.06
N GLN A 187 -15.37 13.10 10.08
CA GLN A 187 -15.78 14.10 9.09
C GLN A 187 -16.28 15.37 9.77
N GLY A 188 -15.87 16.52 9.25
CA GLY A 188 -16.41 17.82 9.65
C GLY A 188 -16.08 18.29 11.06
N VAL A 189 -15.08 17.70 11.73
CA VAL A 189 -14.47 18.32 12.92
C VAL A 189 -13.53 19.44 12.47
N VAL A 190 -14.09 20.51 11.92
CA VAL A 190 -13.37 21.77 11.87
C VAL A 190 -13.27 22.25 13.31
N GLN A 191 -12.11 22.07 13.93
CA GLN A 191 -11.78 22.79 15.16
C GLN A 191 -12.14 24.25 14.96
N SER A 192 -12.89 24.82 15.91
CA SER A 192 -13.67 26.05 15.87
C SER A 192 -12.89 27.34 15.53
N ASP A 193 -12.27 27.39 14.36
CA ASP A 193 -11.63 28.55 13.75
C ASP A 193 -11.76 28.46 12.22
N THR A 194 -12.99 28.60 11.73
CA THR A 194 -13.34 28.56 10.29
C THR A 194 -12.96 29.84 9.52
N GLN A 195 -12.06 30.67 10.04
CA GLN A 195 -11.60 31.88 9.33
C GLN A 195 -10.41 31.59 8.40
N ASP A 196 -9.54 30.61 8.71
CA ASP A 196 -8.26 30.44 8.01
C ASP A 196 -8.00 29.03 7.47
N VAL A 197 -9.01 28.39 6.84
CA VAL A 197 -8.69 27.23 5.98
C VAL A 197 -7.78 27.71 4.86
N ASP A 198 -6.50 27.32 4.83
CA ASP A 198 -5.55 27.83 3.83
C ASP A 198 -5.49 26.95 2.57
N LEU A 199 -6.12 25.77 2.59
CA LEU A 199 -6.14 24.83 1.47
C LEU A 199 -7.34 25.08 0.56
N GLN A 200 -7.11 25.09 -0.75
CA GLN A 200 -8.15 25.19 -1.76
C GLN A 200 -8.05 24.03 -2.75
N PHE A 201 -9.16 23.34 -2.96
CA PHE A 201 -9.34 22.33 -4.00
C PHE A 201 -10.06 22.93 -5.21
N THR A 202 -9.49 22.74 -6.40
CA THR A 202 -10.12 23.06 -7.68
C THR A 202 -10.05 21.86 -8.59
N TRP A 203 -11.00 21.74 -9.53
CA TRP A 203 -11.06 20.63 -10.47
C TRP A 203 -11.57 21.09 -11.83
N SER A 204 -11.31 20.26 -12.85
CA SER A 204 -11.73 20.47 -14.24
C SER A 204 -12.07 19.13 -14.88
N ASN A 205 -12.99 19.11 -15.84
CA ASN A 205 -13.22 17.97 -16.75
C ASN A 205 -12.55 18.16 -18.11
N GLU A 206 -11.78 19.23 -18.30
CA GLU A 206 -11.14 19.57 -19.58
C GLU A 206 -9.63 19.32 -19.53
N PRO A 207 -9.06 18.43 -20.37
CA PRO A 207 -9.74 17.51 -21.30
C PRO A 207 -10.34 16.26 -20.62
N SER A 208 -9.98 16.01 -19.37
CA SER A 208 -10.53 14.97 -18.50
C SER A 208 -10.51 15.47 -17.05
N PHE A 209 -11.09 14.69 -16.14
CA PHE A 209 -11.04 14.97 -14.70
C PHE A 209 -9.60 15.15 -14.24
N SER A 210 -9.36 16.32 -13.67
CA SER A 210 -8.11 16.70 -13.02
C SER A 210 -8.43 17.62 -11.84
N PHE A 211 -7.54 17.67 -10.86
CA PHE A 211 -7.68 18.59 -9.76
C PHE A 211 -6.33 19.17 -9.33
N THR A 212 -6.43 20.28 -8.60
CA THR A 212 -5.30 20.97 -8.02
C THR A 212 -5.62 21.29 -6.57
N VAL A 213 -4.62 21.14 -5.70
CA VAL A 213 -4.66 21.63 -4.32
C VAL A 213 -3.62 22.74 -4.19
N LEU A 214 -4.06 23.91 -3.78
CA LEU A 214 -3.19 25.08 -3.58
C LEU A 214 -3.34 25.67 -2.19
N ARG A 215 -2.32 26.42 -1.78
CA ARG A 215 -2.35 27.24 -0.58
C ARG A 215 -2.87 28.64 -0.93
N LYS A 216 -4.00 29.08 -0.38
CA LYS A 216 -4.64 30.36 -0.68
C LYS A 216 -3.77 31.56 -0.31
N SER A 217 -3.05 31.48 0.80
CA SER A 217 -2.23 32.56 1.34
C SER A 217 -1.04 32.92 0.46
N THR A 218 -0.52 31.98 -0.31
CA THR A 218 0.70 32.13 -1.13
C THR A 218 0.45 31.97 -2.62
N GLY A 219 -0.59 31.24 -3.00
CA GLY A 219 -0.82 30.77 -4.36
C GLY A 219 0.01 29.53 -4.72
N ASP A 220 0.78 28.97 -3.78
CA ASP A 220 1.62 27.80 -4.03
C ASP A 220 0.77 26.58 -4.34
N VAL A 221 1.11 25.90 -5.44
CA VAL A 221 0.48 24.64 -5.84
C VAL A 221 1.15 23.50 -5.09
N LEU A 222 0.36 22.78 -4.29
CA LEU A 222 0.82 21.66 -3.47
C LEU A 222 0.62 20.32 -4.19
N PHE A 223 -0.40 20.24 -5.02
CA PHE A 223 -0.74 19.05 -5.78
C PHE A 223 -1.40 19.44 -7.11
N ASP A 224 -0.97 18.88 -8.23
CA ASP A 224 -1.49 19.25 -9.55
C ASP A 224 -1.55 18.07 -10.50
N THR A 225 -2.75 17.54 -10.75
CA THR A 225 -2.93 16.41 -11.67
C THR A 225 -3.17 16.84 -13.11
N ARG A 226 -3.11 18.14 -13.43
CA ARG A 226 -3.34 18.61 -14.79
C ARG A 226 -2.30 18.03 -15.75
N GLY A 227 -2.68 17.85 -17.01
CA GLY A 227 -1.82 17.26 -18.03
C GLY A 227 -1.58 15.75 -17.90
N SER A 228 -2.28 15.09 -16.98
CA SER A 228 -2.29 13.64 -16.80
C SER A 228 -3.72 13.12 -16.70
N VAL A 229 -3.91 11.81 -16.86
CA VAL A 229 -5.20 11.15 -16.67
C VAL A 229 -5.18 10.30 -15.40
N LEU A 230 -6.29 10.33 -14.66
CA LEU A 230 -6.53 9.37 -13.58
C LEU A 230 -6.77 7.98 -14.20
N VAL A 231 -5.92 7.01 -13.89
CA VAL A 231 -6.12 5.60 -14.28
C VAL A 231 -6.48 4.81 -13.03
N TYR A 232 -7.60 4.09 -13.07
CA TYR A 232 -8.10 3.33 -11.94
C TYR A 232 -8.67 2.00 -12.42
N GLU A 233 -7.85 0.96 -12.29
CA GLU A 233 -8.16 -0.41 -12.62
C GLU A 233 -8.13 -1.26 -11.33
N ASN A 234 -8.68 -2.47 -11.39
CA ASN A 234 -8.74 -3.38 -10.23
C ASN A 234 -7.37 -3.78 -9.64
N GLN A 235 -6.30 -3.73 -10.44
CA GLN A 235 -4.94 -4.13 -10.04
C GLN A 235 -3.88 -3.06 -10.36
N PHE A 236 -4.30 -1.91 -10.88
CA PHE A 236 -3.41 -0.83 -11.28
C PHE A 236 -4.07 0.52 -11.06
N ILE A 237 -3.42 1.39 -10.31
CA ILE A 237 -3.88 2.76 -10.10
C ILE A 237 -2.70 3.68 -10.41
N GLU A 238 -2.92 4.65 -11.28
CA GLU A 238 -1.92 5.65 -11.64
C GLU A 238 -2.45 7.05 -11.34
N PHE A 239 -1.61 7.81 -10.66
CA PHE A 239 -1.90 9.15 -10.19
C PHE A 239 -0.63 9.97 -10.35
N VAL A 240 -0.71 11.07 -11.09
CA VAL A 240 0.44 11.92 -11.39
C VAL A 240 0.19 13.29 -10.80
N SER A 241 1.20 13.83 -10.11
CA SER A 241 1.21 15.21 -9.64
C SER A 241 2.43 15.90 -10.22
N GLN A 242 2.21 17.05 -10.87
CA GLN A 242 3.30 17.91 -11.31
C GLN A 242 3.91 18.62 -10.10
N LEU A 243 5.23 18.57 -10.00
CA LEU A 243 5.97 19.29 -8.98
C LEU A 243 6.57 20.56 -9.60
N PRO A 244 6.56 21.70 -8.87
CA PRO A 244 7.29 22.88 -9.27
C PRO A 244 8.78 22.60 -9.51
N GLN A 245 9.45 23.47 -10.28
CA GLN A 245 10.89 23.40 -10.43
C GLN A 245 11.58 23.63 -9.06
N ASP A 246 12.69 22.92 -8.84
CA ASP A 246 13.50 22.99 -7.60
C ASP A 246 12.74 22.59 -6.32
N TYR A 247 11.68 21.78 -6.46
CA TYR A 247 10.93 21.25 -5.34
C TYR A 247 11.73 20.18 -4.57
N ASN A 248 11.74 20.26 -3.24
CA ASN A 248 12.46 19.31 -2.39
C ASN A 248 11.50 18.20 -1.92
N LEU A 249 11.76 16.95 -2.30
CA LEU A 249 11.04 15.77 -1.80
C LEU A 249 11.87 15.01 -0.77
N TYR A 250 11.20 14.52 0.27
CA TYR A 250 11.77 13.67 1.31
C TYR A 250 10.76 12.55 1.62
N GLY A 251 11.22 11.32 1.84
CA GLY A 251 10.40 10.15 2.10
C GLY A 251 11.21 8.96 2.59
#